data_AF-A0ABD5N300-F1
#
_entry.id   AF-A0ABD5N300-F1
#
_cell.length_a   1.000
_cell.length_b   1.000
_cell.length_c   1.000
_cell.angle_alpha   90.00
_cell.angle_beta   90.00
_cell.angle_gamma   90.00
#
_symmetry.space_group_name_H-M   'P 1'
#
loop_
_entity.id
_entity.type
_entity.pdbx_description
1 polymer ?
#
loop_
_entity_poly.entity_id
_entity_poly.type
_entity_poly.pdbx_seq_one_letter_code
_entity_poly.pdbx_strand_id
1 'polypeptide(L)'
;MAELILQYLLNLCIKYPILLPLLNILFEKITFDSGFLYTDQLLKILNEHAINKRSDAMTWSLYYLNNFSQSIPEGIAENVIKSEDCISILFLYFSKQYDNKIVAFGDNLDKSDLFLLDQYWLLLYQLFFDGKISNPYKDDNDTGEMFKILKEEKVSFIKSI
;
A
#
# COMPACT_ATOMS: atom_id res chain seq x y z
N MET A 1 -1.16 30.24 4.51
CA MET A 1 -2.25 29.79 5.41
C MET A 1 -2.48 28.28 5.28
N ALA A 2 -2.72 27.74 4.08
CA ALA A 2 -2.89 26.30 3.86
C ALA A 2 -1.70 25.46 4.34
N GLU A 3 -0.47 25.91 4.09
CA GLU A 3 0.77 25.22 4.51
C GLU A 3 0.89 25.05 6.04
N LEU A 4 0.54 26.11 6.79
CA LEU A 4 0.54 26.06 8.25
C LEU A 4 -0.52 25.07 8.76
N ILE A 5 -1.72 25.10 8.17
CA ILE A 5 -2.79 24.14 8.51
C ILE A 5 -2.34 22.71 8.23
N LEU A 6 -1.67 22.48 7.09
CA LEU A 6 -1.15 21.17 6.72
C LEU A 6 -0.12 20.66 7.73
N GLN A 7 0.85 21.49 8.12
CA GLN A 7 1.84 21.12 9.14
C GLN A 7 1.18 20.74 10.47
N TYR A 8 0.19 21.50 10.94
CA TYR A 8 -0.54 21.16 12.16
C TYR A 8 -1.34 19.86 12.00
N LEU A 9 -2.02 19.68 10.87
CA LEU A 9 -2.85 18.51 10.63
C LEU A 9 -2.00 17.23 10.53
N LEU A 10 -0.84 17.28 9.86
CA LEU A 10 0.12 16.17 9.79
C LEU A 10 0.58 15.72 11.17
N ASN A 11 0.87 16.67 12.07
CA ASN A 11 1.25 16.35 13.45
C ASN A 11 0.11 15.66 14.23
N LEU A 12 -1.15 15.97 13.92
CA LEU A 12 -2.31 15.32 14.52
C LEU A 12 -2.55 13.91 13.97
N CYS A 13 -2.17 13.64 12.72
CA CYS A 13 -2.43 12.35 12.04
C CYS A 13 -1.80 11.16 12.76
N ILE A 14 -0.65 11.33 13.43
CA ILE A 14 -0.02 10.28 14.24
C ILE A 14 -0.99 9.75 15.32
N LYS A 15 -1.78 10.64 15.93
CA LYS A 15 -2.75 10.29 16.98
C LYS A 15 -4.12 9.97 16.41
N TYR A 16 -4.52 10.70 15.37
CA TYR A 16 -5.85 10.66 14.76
C TYR A 16 -5.73 10.31 13.26
N PRO A 17 -5.48 9.04 12.92
CA PRO A 17 -5.24 8.62 11.54
C PRO A 17 -6.44 8.86 10.61
N ILE A 18 -7.64 9.01 11.15
CA ILE A 18 -8.85 9.41 10.41
C ILE A 18 -8.71 10.77 9.68
N LEU A 19 -7.72 11.58 10.07
CA LEU A 19 -7.41 12.85 9.43
C LEU A 19 -6.55 12.71 8.18
N LEU A 20 -5.88 11.55 7.98
CA LEU A 20 -5.01 11.33 6.82
C LEU A 20 -5.73 11.51 5.48
N PRO A 21 -6.93 10.96 5.22
CA PRO A 21 -7.66 11.21 3.97
C PRO A 21 -7.89 12.70 3.69
N LEU A 22 -8.05 13.52 4.73
CA LEU A 22 -8.34 14.96 4.60
C LEU A 22 -7.13 15.76 4.13
N LEU A 23 -5.91 15.21 4.26
CA LEU A 23 -4.68 15.85 3.77
C LEU A 23 -4.72 16.06 2.26
N ASN A 24 -5.42 15.19 1.49
CA ASN A 24 -5.53 15.31 0.05
C ASN A 24 -6.10 16.68 -0.37
N ILE A 25 -7.09 17.20 0.36
CA ILE A 25 -7.69 18.53 0.12
C ILE A 25 -6.66 19.65 0.27
N LEU A 26 -5.69 19.49 1.17
CA LEU A 26 -4.65 20.48 1.42
C LEU A 26 -3.50 20.33 0.42
N PHE A 27 -3.09 19.09 0.12
CA PHE A 27 -2.07 18.80 -0.87
C PHE A 27 -2.44 19.32 -2.27
N GLU A 28 -3.72 19.23 -2.66
CA GLU A 28 -4.20 19.80 -3.93
C GLU A 28 -4.16 21.34 -3.99
N LYS A 29 -4.11 22.01 -2.83
CA LYS A 29 -4.13 23.48 -2.73
C LYS A 29 -2.75 24.11 -2.54
N ILE A 30 -1.72 23.30 -2.38
CA ILE A 30 -0.36 23.75 -2.10
C ILE A 30 0.53 23.37 -3.29
N THR A 31 1.28 24.34 -3.81
CA THR A 31 2.32 24.10 -4.80
C THR A 31 3.65 23.81 -4.09
N PHE A 32 4.31 22.73 -4.52
CA PHE A 32 5.58 22.27 -3.97
C PHE A 32 6.74 22.71 -4.86
N ASP A 33 7.06 24.00 -4.85
CA ASP A 33 8.06 24.57 -5.78
C ASP A 33 9.49 24.04 -5.53
N SER A 34 9.79 23.61 -4.30
CA SER A 34 11.08 23.06 -3.87
C SER A 34 11.06 21.55 -3.61
N GLY A 35 10.04 20.85 -4.12
CA GLY A 35 9.81 19.44 -3.84
C GLY A 35 8.96 19.20 -2.60
N PHE A 36 8.63 17.93 -2.34
CA PHE A 36 7.72 17.54 -1.27
C PHE A 36 8.43 17.54 0.09
N LEU A 37 8.00 18.43 1.00
CA LEU A 37 8.69 18.70 2.27
C LEU A 37 8.22 17.83 3.45
N TYR A 38 7.19 17.02 3.26
CA TYR A 38 6.52 16.31 4.36
C TYR A 38 6.87 14.82 4.44
N THR A 39 7.89 14.38 3.70
CA THR A 39 8.33 12.98 3.63
C THR A 39 8.64 12.41 5.00
N ASP A 40 9.47 13.10 5.80
CA ASP A 40 9.88 12.61 7.13
C ASP A 40 8.68 12.45 8.08
N GLN A 41 7.68 13.31 7.97
CA GLN A 41 6.48 13.27 8.79
C GLN A 41 5.58 12.10 8.38
N LEU A 42 5.38 11.88 7.07
CA LEU A 42 4.66 10.72 6.56
C LEU A 42 5.36 9.41 6.88
N LEU A 43 6.69 9.35 6.77
CA LEU A 43 7.47 8.16 7.15
C LEU A 43 7.34 7.86 8.65
N LYS A 44 7.32 8.90 9.49
CA LYS A 44 7.07 8.72 10.93
C LYS A 44 5.68 8.17 11.21
N ILE A 45 4.64 8.70 10.56
CA ILE A 45 3.27 8.20 10.66
C ILE A 45 3.19 6.74 10.20
N LEU A 46 3.76 6.43 9.04
CA LEU A 46 3.80 5.09 8.46
C LEU A 46 4.45 4.10 9.42
N ASN A 47 5.63 4.42 9.95
CA ASN A 47 6.36 3.52 10.84
C ASN A 47 5.61 3.27 12.15
N GLU A 48 5.07 4.31 12.79
CA GLU A 48 4.27 4.18 14.00
C GLU A 48 3.08 3.23 13.76
N HIS A 49 2.36 3.42 12.66
CA HIS A 49 1.17 2.64 12.39
C HIS A 49 1.45 1.24 11.82
N ALA A 50 2.61 1.02 11.20
CA ALA A 50 3.08 -0.31 10.82
C ALA A 50 3.36 -1.17 12.06
N ILE A 51 4.06 -0.61 13.05
CA ILE A 51 4.32 -1.30 14.33
C ILE A 51 3.01 -1.62 15.06
N ASN A 52 2.04 -0.70 15.01
CA ASN A 52 0.74 -0.85 15.68
C ASN A 52 -0.34 -1.53 14.81
N LYS A 53 0.00 -2.04 13.62
CA LYS A 53 -0.91 -2.70 12.67
C LYS A 53 -2.21 -1.93 12.37
N ARG A 54 -2.13 -0.61 12.15
CA ARG A 54 -3.30 0.22 11.79
C ARG A 54 -3.41 0.44 10.28
N SER A 55 -4.23 -0.38 9.62
CA SER A 55 -4.40 -0.48 8.16
C SER A 55 -4.62 0.87 7.45
N ASP A 56 -5.65 1.62 7.84
CA ASP A 56 -6.00 2.88 7.17
C ASP A 56 -4.84 3.88 7.15
N ALA A 57 -4.13 3.96 8.28
CA ALA A 57 -3.07 4.95 8.44
C ALA A 57 -1.84 4.61 7.61
N MET A 58 -1.48 3.32 7.55
CA MET A 58 -0.42 2.83 6.67
C MET A 58 -0.76 3.08 5.20
N THR A 59 -1.98 2.68 4.79
CA THR A 59 -2.45 2.81 3.41
C THR A 59 -2.41 4.26 2.93
N TRP A 60 -2.95 5.20 3.69
CA TRP A 60 -2.92 6.62 3.31
C TRP A 60 -1.51 7.20 3.30
N SER A 61 -0.65 6.81 4.25
CA SER A 61 0.74 7.28 4.27
C SER A 61 1.49 6.80 3.03
N LEU A 62 1.33 5.52 2.66
CA LEU A 62 1.93 4.95 1.45
C LEU A 62 1.35 5.58 0.18
N TYR A 63 0.03 5.82 0.13
CA TYR A 63 -0.60 6.54 -0.98
C TYR A 63 0.06 7.90 -1.22
N TYR A 64 0.23 8.70 -0.17
CA TYR A 64 0.88 10.01 -0.31
C TYR A 64 2.35 9.89 -0.70
N LEU A 65 3.10 8.98 -0.07
CA LEU A 65 4.49 8.75 -0.43
C LEU A 65 4.64 8.33 -1.91
N ASN A 66 3.76 7.46 -2.41
CA ASN A 66 3.73 7.06 -3.82
C ASN A 66 3.36 8.23 -4.75
N ASN A 67 2.29 8.97 -4.43
CA ASN A 67 1.85 10.13 -5.22
C ASN A 67 2.93 11.21 -5.37
N PHE A 68 3.75 11.39 -4.33
CA PHE A 68 4.85 12.34 -4.36
C PHE A 68 6.19 11.69 -4.72
N SER A 69 6.21 10.42 -5.16
CA SER A 69 7.41 9.67 -5.56
C SER A 69 8.52 9.68 -4.49
N GLN A 70 8.14 9.51 -3.23
CA GLN A 70 9.04 9.54 -2.08
C GLN A 70 9.62 8.16 -1.78
N SER A 71 10.90 8.15 -1.38
CA SER A 71 11.59 6.92 -0.97
C SER A 71 11.13 6.47 0.41
N ILE A 72 10.95 5.15 0.57
CA ILE A 72 10.56 4.51 1.83
C ILE A 72 11.79 3.74 2.32
N PRO A 73 12.34 4.04 3.51
CA PRO A 73 13.46 3.28 4.07
C PRO A 73 13.13 1.80 4.28
N GLU A 74 14.11 0.93 4.04
CA GLU A 74 13.93 -0.53 4.07
C GLU A 74 13.36 -1.03 5.40
N GLY A 75 13.85 -0.50 6.53
CA GLY A 75 13.33 -0.88 7.86
C GLY A 75 11.84 -0.56 8.06
N ILE A 76 11.34 0.51 7.44
CA ILE A 76 9.91 0.86 7.48
C ILE A 76 9.12 -0.06 6.55
N ALA A 77 9.64 -0.33 5.35
CA ALA A 77 9.04 -1.29 4.41
C ALA A 77 8.91 -2.69 5.03
N GLU A 78 9.92 -3.15 5.77
CA GLU A 78 9.85 -4.41 6.51
C GLU A 78 8.78 -4.41 7.60
N ASN A 79 8.60 -3.31 8.32
CA ASN A 79 7.53 -3.19 9.31
C ASN A 79 6.15 -3.24 8.64
N VAL A 80 5.99 -2.66 7.44
CA VAL A 80 4.75 -2.76 6.66
C VAL A 80 4.49 -4.21 6.25
N ILE A 81 5.49 -4.94 5.73
CA ILE A 81 5.32 -6.35 5.37
C ILE A 81 4.98 -7.21 6.60
N LYS A 82 5.67 -6.99 7.73
CA LYS A 82 5.39 -7.68 9.02
C LYS A 82 4.05 -7.32 9.64
N SER A 83 3.41 -6.23 9.18
CA SER A 83 2.06 -5.87 9.65
C SER A 83 1.00 -6.84 9.13
N GLU A 84 1.29 -7.57 8.05
CA GLU A 84 0.38 -8.53 7.40
C GLU A 84 -0.88 -7.88 6.83
N ASP A 85 -0.87 -6.56 6.64
CA ASP A 85 -1.98 -5.83 6.06
C ASP A 85 -1.93 -5.86 4.52
N CYS A 86 -2.90 -6.54 3.91
CA CYS A 86 -2.99 -6.74 2.46
C CYS A 86 -2.92 -5.43 1.65
N ILE A 87 -3.69 -4.42 2.08
CA ILE A 87 -3.79 -3.14 1.36
C ILE A 87 -2.47 -2.37 1.48
N SER A 88 -1.88 -2.31 2.67
CA SER A 88 -0.61 -1.61 2.89
C SER A 88 0.53 -2.28 2.13
N ILE A 89 0.59 -3.61 2.08
CA ILE A 89 1.61 -4.32 1.28
C ILE A 89 1.41 -4.05 -0.21
N LEU A 90 0.16 -3.99 -0.69
CA LEU A 90 -0.15 -3.63 -2.08
C LEU A 90 0.27 -2.20 -2.42
N PHE A 91 0.04 -1.23 -1.53
CA PHE A 91 0.51 0.14 -1.75
C PHE A 91 2.04 0.24 -1.67
N LEU A 92 2.69 -0.55 -0.81
CA LEU A 92 4.15 -0.67 -0.82
C LEU A 92 4.65 -1.27 -2.14
N TYR A 93 3.91 -2.21 -2.74
CA TYR A 93 4.24 -2.74 -4.07
C TYR A 93 4.15 -1.68 -5.16
N PHE A 94 3.20 -0.76 -5.08
CA PHE A 94 3.15 0.36 -6.02
C PHE A 94 4.25 1.40 -5.86
N SER A 95 4.98 1.40 -4.74
CA SER A 95 6.18 2.23 -4.62
C SER A 95 7.31 1.80 -5.58
N LYS A 96 7.24 0.57 -6.11
CA LYS A 96 8.25 -0.05 -6.99
C LYS A 96 9.67 -0.15 -6.40
N GLN A 97 9.78 -0.01 -5.07
CA GLN A 97 11.06 -0.05 -4.35
C GLN A 97 11.41 -1.44 -3.80
N TYR A 98 10.40 -2.30 -3.58
CA TYR A 98 10.55 -3.56 -2.83
C TYR A 98 9.87 -4.77 -3.50
N ASP A 99 9.69 -4.75 -4.82
CA ASP A 99 9.00 -5.79 -5.60
C ASP A 99 9.46 -7.21 -5.23
N ASN A 100 10.77 -7.46 -5.17
CA ASN A 100 11.30 -8.78 -4.85
C ASN A 100 10.89 -9.28 -3.45
N LYS A 101 10.85 -8.40 -2.44
CA LYS A 101 10.45 -8.77 -1.07
C LYS A 101 8.95 -9.09 -1.01
N ILE A 102 8.14 -8.36 -1.77
CA ILE A 102 6.68 -8.53 -1.78
C ILE A 102 6.27 -9.77 -2.58
N VAL A 103 6.95 -10.04 -3.70
CA VAL A 103 6.79 -11.30 -4.44
C VAL A 103 7.17 -12.47 -3.55
N ALA A 104 8.31 -12.41 -2.86
CA ALA A 104 8.72 -13.44 -1.91
C ALA A 104 7.71 -13.63 -0.76
N PHE A 105 7.13 -12.54 -0.24
CA PHE A 105 6.03 -12.63 0.74
C PHE A 105 4.85 -13.42 0.17
N GLY A 106 4.40 -13.07 -1.05
CA GLY A 106 3.30 -13.75 -1.73
C GLY A 106 3.59 -15.23 -1.97
N ASP A 107 4.79 -15.57 -2.47
CA ASP A 107 5.20 -16.95 -2.76
C ASP A 107 5.29 -17.83 -1.51
N ASN A 108 5.68 -17.25 -0.37
CA ASN A 108 5.82 -17.96 0.90
C ASN A 108 4.49 -18.23 1.63
N LEU A 109 3.36 -17.70 1.15
CA LEU A 109 2.04 -18.04 1.70
C LEU A 109 1.70 -19.51 1.44
N ASP A 110 1.11 -20.18 2.44
CA ASP A 110 0.62 -21.55 2.28
C ASP A 110 -0.52 -21.60 1.25
N LYS A 111 -0.23 -22.15 0.06
CA LYS A 111 -1.19 -22.26 -1.05
C LYS A 111 -2.30 -23.27 -0.79
N SER A 112 -2.20 -24.06 0.27
CA SER A 112 -3.26 -24.97 0.70
C SER A 112 -4.26 -24.30 1.64
N ASP A 113 -3.90 -23.17 2.26
CA ASP A 113 -4.78 -22.39 3.13
C ASP A 113 -5.54 -21.33 2.31
N LEU A 114 -6.72 -21.69 1.84
CA LEU A 114 -7.58 -20.78 1.06
C LEU A 114 -7.99 -19.53 1.85
N PHE A 115 -8.18 -19.65 3.17
CA PHE A 115 -8.54 -18.52 4.00
C PHE A 115 -7.40 -17.50 4.09
N LEU A 116 -6.16 -17.99 4.20
CA LEU A 116 -4.98 -17.14 4.12
C LEU A 116 -4.86 -16.46 2.76
N LEU A 117 -5.04 -17.19 1.66
CA LEU A 117 -5.01 -16.61 0.32
C LEU A 117 -6.07 -15.51 0.15
N ASP A 118 -7.28 -15.75 0.66
CA ASP A 118 -8.38 -14.78 0.60
C ASP A 118 -8.09 -13.52 1.41
N GLN A 119 -7.29 -13.59 2.49
CA GLN A 119 -6.86 -12.36 3.19
C GLN A 119 -5.96 -11.47 2.31
N TYR A 120 -5.21 -12.06 1.38
CA TYR A 120 -4.28 -11.37 0.50
C TYR A 120 -4.74 -11.29 -0.96
N TRP A 121 -6.00 -11.63 -1.24
CA TRP A 121 -6.49 -11.82 -2.61
C TRP A 121 -6.19 -10.63 -3.51
N LEU A 122 -6.32 -9.39 -3.02
CA LEU A 122 -6.12 -8.19 -3.81
C LEU A 122 -4.64 -7.98 -4.18
N LEU A 123 -3.74 -8.20 -3.22
CA LEU A 123 -2.29 -8.18 -3.45
C LEU A 123 -1.89 -9.28 -4.44
N LEU A 124 -2.35 -10.50 -4.18
CA LEU A 124 -2.05 -11.68 -5.00
C LEU A 124 -2.57 -11.52 -6.43
N TYR A 125 -3.78 -10.98 -6.58
CA TYR A 125 -4.35 -10.65 -7.87
C TYR A 125 -3.48 -9.64 -8.60
N GLN A 126 -3.06 -8.54 -7.95
CA GLN A 126 -2.20 -7.55 -8.61
C GLN A 126 -0.86 -8.16 -9.04
N LEU A 127 -0.22 -8.98 -8.20
CA LEU A 127 1.03 -9.66 -8.56
C LEU A 127 0.85 -10.63 -9.73
N PHE A 128 -0.26 -11.38 -9.76
CA PHE A 128 -0.61 -12.25 -10.89
C PHE A 128 -0.91 -11.44 -12.17
N PHE A 129 -1.66 -10.34 -12.03
CA PHE A 129 -2.01 -9.43 -13.11
C PHE A 129 -0.75 -8.87 -13.78
N ASP A 130 0.21 -8.42 -12.97
CA ASP A 130 1.52 -7.91 -13.40
C ASP A 130 2.49 -9.02 -13.87
N GLY A 131 2.08 -10.29 -13.79
CA GLY A 131 2.90 -11.44 -14.23
C GLY A 131 4.09 -11.74 -13.31
N LYS A 132 4.04 -11.31 -12.05
CA LYS A 132 5.09 -11.52 -11.06
C LYS A 132 5.02 -12.88 -10.37
N ILE A 133 3.81 -13.43 -10.24
CA ILE A 133 3.56 -14.76 -9.68
C ILE A 133 2.59 -15.55 -10.58
N SER A 134 2.59 -16.87 -10.46
CA SER A 134 1.51 -17.71 -11.00
C SER A 134 0.22 -17.51 -10.22
N ASN A 135 -0.91 -17.95 -10.78
CA ASN A 135 -2.18 -17.95 -10.05
C ASN A 135 -2.00 -18.77 -8.75
N PRO A 136 -2.20 -18.17 -7.56
CA PRO A 136 -1.99 -18.87 -6.29
C PRO A 136 -3.13 -19.83 -5.94
N TYR A 137 -4.29 -19.70 -6.60
CA TYR A 137 -5.41 -20.61 -6.47
C TYR A 137 -5.24 -21.79 -7.43
N LYS A 138 -5.70 -22.97 -7.02
CA LYS A 138 -5.70 -24.16 -7.88
C LYS A 138 -6.69 -23.99 -9.03
N ASP A 139 -6.36 -24.53 -10.20
CA ASP A 139 -7.17 -24.40 -11.42
C ASP A 139 -8.56 -25.08 -11.31
N ASP A 140 -8.80 -25.91 -10.30
CA ASP A 140 -10.02 -26.67 -10.07
C ASP A 140 -11.04 -25.97 -9.14
N ASN A 141 -10.78 -24.72 -8.73
CA ASN A 141 -11.70 -23.94 -7.89
C ASN A 141 -12.20 -22.67 -8.59
N ASP A 142 -13.43 -22.23 -8.23
CA ASP A 142 -14.09 -21.05 -8.80
C ASP A 142 -13.22 -19.78 -8.71
N THR A 143 -12.36 -19.68 -7.68
CA THR A 143 -11.46 -18.54 -7.44
C THR A 143 -10.28 -18.52 -8.41
N GLY A 144 -9.77 -19.68 -8.81
CA GLY A 144 -8.71 -19.81 -9.82
C GLY A 144 -9.18 -19.32 -11.19
N GLU A 145 -10.42 -19.62 -11.55
CA GLU A 145 -11.06 -19.06 -12.75
C GLU A 145 -11.28 -17.56 -12.63
N MET A 146 -11.69 -17.06 -11.46
CA MET A 146 -11.90 -15.62 -11.21
C MET A 146 -10.66 -14.78 -11.55
N PHE A 147 -9.47 -15.17 -11.07
CA PHE A 147 -8.24 -14.40 -11.36
C PHE A 147 -7.94 -14.33 -12.86
N LYS A 148 -8.15 -15.43 -13.60
CA LYS A 148 -7.96 -15.48 -15.04
C LYS A 148 -8.94 -14.55 -15.76
N ILE A 149 -10.23 -14.65 -15.42
CA ILE A 149 -11.29 -13.81 -16.01
C ILE A 149 -11.00 -12.33 -15.74
N LEU A 150 -10.68 -11.95 -14.50
CA LEU A 150 -10.38 -10.56 -14.15
C LEU A 150 -9.18 -10.03 -14.96
N LYS A 151 -8.14 -10.84 -15.15
CA LYS A 151 -6.95 -10.47 -15.94
C LYS A 151 -7.26 -10.36 -17.43
N GLU A 152 -8.04 -11.30 -17.98
CA GLU A 152 -8.50 -11.28 -19.38
C GLU A 152 -9.33 -10.02 -19.70
N GLU A 153 -10.20 -9.64 -18.77
CA GLU A 153 -11.01 -8.41 -18.81
C GLU A 153 -10.22 -7.14 -18.42
N LYS A 154 -8.92 -7.27 -18.14
CA LYS A 154 -8.02 -6.16 -17.78
C LYS A 154 -8.48 -5.36 -16.57
N VAL A 155 -9.10 -6.01 -15.59
CA VAL A 155 -9.58 -5.35 -14.37
C VAL A 155 -8.40 -4.93 -13.52
N SER A 156 -8.26 -3.62 -13.30
CA SER A 156 -7.34 -3.07 -12.30
C SER A 156 -8.15 -2.39 -11.20
N PHE A 157 -8.01 -2.87 -9.97
CA PHE A 157 -8.72 -2.31 -8.81
C PHE A 157 -8.09 -1.02 -8.31
N ILE A 158 -6.80 -0.81 -8.60
CA ILE A 158 -6.08 0.40 -8.25
C ILE A 158 -5.57 1.01 -9.53
N LYS A 159 -5.81 2.31 -9.68
CA LYS A 159 -5.24 3.07 -10.80
C LYS A 159 -3.74 3.19 -10.52
N SER A 160 -2.91 2.68 -11.43
CA SER A 160 -1.46 2.92 -11.38
C SER A 160 -1.22 4.43 -11.30
N ILE A 161 -0.58 4.86 -10.21
CA ILE A 161 -0.16 6.23 -9.95
C ILE A 161 0.96 6.60 -10.91
#